data_AF-A0A923UZM3-F1
#
_entry.id   AF-A0A923UZM3-F1
#
_cell.length_a   1.000
_cell.length_b   1.000
_cell.length_c   1.000
_cell.angle_alpha   90.00
_cell.angle_beta   90.00
_cell.angle_gamma   90.00
#
_symmetry.space_group_name_H-M   'P 1'
#
loop_
_entity.id
_entity.type
_entity.pdbx_description
1 polymer ?
#
loop_
_entity_poly.entity_id
_entity_poly.type
_entity_poly.pdbx_seq_one_letter_code
_entity_poly.pdbx_strand_id
1 'polypeptide(L)'
;MTELQKKSLSQGADRARRKFGASRKLVAPPGRTAHREIAVKSPGFLAFSGSPSQLIDRMRDGINAHAVPAIADRLHISQDKLFEVLRLPKSTIKARISKNQSLSPTEQDRIYRAEKVFMRAIAVFEDEGDARDWLGSAIRSLGGETPLSLLDTEAGYELVMDTLSRIEFGVYA
;
A
#
# COMPACT_ATOMS: atom_id res chain seq x y z
N MET A 1 -13.75 1.17 -48.12
CA MET A 1 -12.64 0.56 -47.35
C MET A 1 -11.36 0.85 -48.09
N THR A 2 -10.50 1.71 -47.54
CA THR A 2 -9.11 1.80 -47.99
C THR A 2 -8.25 1.91 -46.74
N GLU A 3 -7.49 0.85 -46.52
CA GLU A 3 -6.85 0.42 -45.27
C GLU A 3 -5.74 1.33 -44.72
N LEU A 4 -5.52 2.52 -45.27
CA LEU A 4 -4.31 3.29 -45.02
C LEU A 4 -4.44 4.40 -43.96
N GLN A 5 -5.60 4.55 -43.31
CA GLN A 5 -5.78 5.49 -42.19
C GLN A 5 -6.03 4.85 -40.81
N LYS A 6 -6.10 3.51 -40.69
CA LYS A 6 -6.20 2.84 -39.38
C LYS A 6 -4.84 2.52 -38.74
N LYS A 7 -3.73 2.74 -39.43
CA LYS A 7 -2.39 2.30 -38.98
C LYS A 7 -1.62 3.31 -38.10
N SER A 8 -2.14 4.52 -37.89
CA SER A 8 -1.47 5.58 -37.11
C SER A 8 -1.92 5.70 -35.64
N LEU A 9 -2.93 4.95 -35.20
CA LEU A 9 -3.44 4.98 -33.81
C LEU A 9 -2.93 3.81 -32.94
N SER A 10 -2.22 2.85 -33.52
CA SER A 10 -1.67 1.70 -32.79
C SER A 10 -0.20 1.86 -32.34
N GLN A 11 0.47 2.96 -32.69
CA GLN A 11 1.91 3.12 -32.49
C GLN A 11 2.30 3.87 -31.19
N GLY A 12 1.33 4.35 -30.41
CA GLY A 12 1.57 5.08 -29.15
C GLY A 12 1.44 4.25 -27.86
N ALA A 13 0.88 3.03 -27.93
CA ALA A 13 0.59 2.22 -26.75
C ALA A 13 1.62 1.12 -26.46
N ASP A 14 2.62 0.93 -27.33
CA ASP A 14 3.49 -0.25 -27.33
C ASP A 14 4.92 0.02 -26.82
N ARG A 15 5.17 1.21 -26.26
CA ARG A 15 6.51 1.60 -25.75
C ARG A 15 6.70 1.48 -24.24
N ALA A 16 5.66 1.14 -23.49
CA ALA A 16 5.71 0.98 -22.03
C ALA A 16 5.76 -0.51 -21.56
N ARG A 17 5.79 -1.48 -22.49
CA ARG A 17 5.77 -2.93 -22.18
C ARG A 17 7.13 -3.62 -22.23
N ARG A 18 8.24 -2.90 -22.26
CA ARG A 18 9.59 -3.50 -22.37
C ARG A 18 10.58 -2.94 -21.36
N LYS A 19 10.36 -3.16 -20.06
CA LYS A 19 11.43 -3.19 -19.02
C LYS A 19 11.03 -4.00 -17.77
N PHE A 20 10.40 -5.16 -17.93
CA PHE A 20 10.34 -6.14 -16.83
C PHE A 20 10.57 -7.55 -17.38
N GLY A 21 11.71 -7.69 -18.06
CA GLY A 21 12.31 -8.98 -18.37
C GLY A 21 13.37 -9.29 -17.34
N ALA A 22 12.98 -9.97 -16.28
CA ALA A 22 13.83 -10.87 -15.51
C ALA A 22 12.92 -11.61 -14.54
N SER A 23 12.89 -12.94 -14.64
CA SER A 23 12.26 -13.86 -13.70
C SER A 23 12.69 -13.55 -12.27
N ARG A 24 11.98 -12.66 -11.57
CA ARG A 24 12.09 -12.57 -10.12
C ARG A 24 11.31 -13.75 -9.59
N LYS A 25 12.04 -14.64 -8.91
CA LYS A 25 11.50 -15.76 -8.15
C LYS A 25 10.21 -15.31 -7.49
N LEU A 26 9.15 -16.10 -7.68
CA LEU A 26 8.03 -16.11 -6.75
C LEU A 26 8.69 -16.19 -5.36
N VAL A 27 8.67 -15.10 -4.59
CA VAL A 27 9.17 -15.13 -3.22
C VAL A 27 8.18 -16.04 -2.50
N ALA A 28 8.52 -17.33 -2.44
CA ALA A 28 7.82 -18.27 -1.61
C ALA A 28 8.04 -17.79 -0.18
N PRO A 29 6.98 -17.52 0.59
CA PRO A 29 7.13 -17.08 1.96
C PRO A 29 7.90 -18.14 2.75
N PRO A 30 8.78 -17.75 3.69
CA PRO A 30 9.44 -18.70 4.58
C PRO A 30 8.37 -19.55 5.29
N GLY A 31 8.64 -20.86 5.34
CA GLY A 31 7.68 -21.85 5.81
C GLY A 31 7.31 -21.68 7.28
N ARG A 32 6.00 -21.82 7.56
CA ARG A 32 5.35 -22.21 8.82
C ARG A 32 6.17 -21.95 10.09
N THR A 33 5.96 -20.78 10.69
CA THR A 33 6.10 -20.58 12.14
C THR A 33 4.71 -20.53 12.76
N ALA A 34 4.43 -21.52 13.62
CA ALA A 34 3.20 -21.64 14.40
C ALA A 34 2.87 -20.34 15.15
N HIS A 35 1.57 -20.05 15.32
CA HIS A 35 0.98 -18.97 16.11
C HIS A 35 1.82 -18.62 17.35
N ARG A 36 2.79 -17.74 17.17
CA ARG A 36 3.40 -16.99 18.25
C ARG A 36 2.82 -15.60 18.10
N GLU A 37 2.40 -15.03 19.20
CA GLU A 37 2.06 -13.62 19.30
C GLU A 37 3.36 -12.84 19.01
N ILE A 38 3.67 -12.63 17.73
CA ILE A 38 4.90 -11.96 17.31
C ILE A 38 4.67 -10.49 17.59
N ALA A 39 5.25 -10.03 18.69
CA ALA A 39 5.44 -8.62 18.96
C ALA A 39 6.19 -8.01 17.78
N VAL A 40 5.47 -7.33 16.88
CA VAL A 40 6.05 -6.55 15.79
C VAL A 40 7.06 -5.59 16.43
N LYS A 41 8.35 -5.81 16.19
CA LYS A 41 9.44 -5.04 16.81
C LYS A 41 9.54 -3.62 16.25
N SER A 42 8.81 -3.32 15.19
CA SER A 42 8.71 -2.00 14.61
C SER A 42 7.59 -1.23 15.31
N PRO A 43 7.88 -0.16 16.08
CA PRO A 43 6.81 0.68 16.61
C PRO A 43 5.97 1.18 15.42
N GLY A 44 4.67 0.86 15.47
CA GLY A 44 3.69 1.39 14.52
C GLY A 44 3.77 2.92 14.47
N PHE A 45 3.34 3.53 13.37
CA PHE A 45 3.36 4.98 13.26
C PHE A 45 2.60 5.61 14.43
N LEU A 46 3.26 6.49 15.20
CA LEU A 46 2.72 7.00 16.47
C LEU A 46 1.35 7.66 16.33
N ALA A 47 1.02 8.23 15.16
CA ALA A 47 -0.31 8.79 14.95
C ALA A 47 -1.41 7.72 14.94
N PHE A 48 -1.08 6.47 14.59
CA PHE A 48 -2.00 5.32 14.53
C PHE A 48 -1.72 4.22 15.57
N SER A 49 -0.83 4.45 16.54
CA SER A 49 -0.52 3.49 17.61
C SER A 49 -1.60 3.48 18.71
N GLY A 50 -1.47 2.65 19.75
CA GLY A 50 -2.36 2.67 20.93
C GLY A 50 -3.58 1.75 20.85
N SER A 51 -4.50 1.86 21.81
CA SER A 51 -5.71 1.04 21.82
C SER A 51 -6.68 1.44 20.70
N PRO A 52 -7.58 0.55 20.26
CA PRO A 52 -8.58 0.89 19.24
C PRO A 52 -9.41 2.13 19.58
N SER A 53 -9.80 2.31 20.85
CA SER A 53 -10.53 3.50 21.31
C SER A 53 -9.71 4.78 21.15
N GLN A 54 -8.45 4.78 21.59
CA GLN A 54 -7.55 5.93 21.48
C GLN A 54 -7.25 6.30 20.03
N LEU A 55 -7.19 5.30 19.15
CA LEU A 55 -7.04 5.51 17.72
C LEU A 55 -8.28 6.18 17.12
N ILE A 56 -9.47 5.67 17.44
CA ILE A 56 -10.74 6.25 17.01
C ILE A 56 -10.85 7.71 17.44
N ASP A 57 -10.52 8.01 18.70
CA ASP A 57 -10.58 9.36 19.22
C ASP A 57 -9.58 10.28 18.50
N ARG A 58 -8.34 9.84 18.27
CA ARG A 58 -7.37 10.62 17.47
C ARG A 58 -7.80 10.85 16.03
N MET A 59 -8.41 9.86 15.39
CA MET A 59 -8.94 10.03 14.03
C MET A 59 -10.14 10.97 14.02
N ARG A 60 -10.97 11.01 15.07
CA ARG A 60 -12.06 11.98 15.22
C ARG A 60 -11.53 13.40 15.46
N ASP A 61 -10.48 13.53 16.26
CA ASP A 61 -9.78 14.80 16.51
C ASP A 61 -8.99 15.28 15.26
N GLY A 62 -8.68 14.35 14.37
CA GLY A 62 -8.04 14.57 13.08
C GLY A 62 -6.53 14.34 13.13
N ILE A 63 -6.05 13.50 12.23
CA ILE A 63 -4.62 13.21 12.08
C ILE A 63 -3.91 14.34 11.33
N ASN A 64 -2.83 14.86 11.88
CA ASN A 64 -2.03 15.91 11.24
C ASN A 64 -1.49 15.46 9.86
N ALA A 65 -1.52 16.35 8.86
CA ALA A 65 -1.05 16.04 7.51
C ALA A 65 0.44 15.63 7.40
N HIS A 66 1.26 15.91 8.42
CA HIS A 66 2.63 15.40 8.53
C HIS A 66 2.70 13.86 8.65
N ALA A 67 1.57 13.17 8.87
CA ALA A 67 1.49 11.72 8.74
C ALA A 67 1.84 11.23 7.33
N VAL A 68 1.53 12.00 6.29
CA VAL A 68 1.74 11.58 4.90
C VAL A 68 3.22 11.38 4.55
N PRO A 69 4.13 12.36 4.77
CA PRO A 69 5.54 12.13 4.54
C PRO A 69 6.09 10.98 5.39
N ALA A 70 5.67 10.86 6.66
CA ALA A 70 6.13 9.78 7.54
C ALA A 70 5.73 8.38 7.03
N ILE A 71 4.52 8.22 6.48
CA ILE A 71 4.10 6.96 5.87
C ILE A 71 4.84 6.69 4.55
N ALA A 72 5.06 7.71 3.72
CA ALA A 72 5.87 7.56 2.51
C ALA A 72 7.28 7.06 2.83
N ASP A 73 7.91 7.66 3.85
CA ASP A 73 9.22 7.29 4.35
C ASP A 73 9.21 5.86 4.90
N ARG A 74 8.21 5.44 5.69
CA ARG A 74 8.13 4.06 6.20
C ARG A 74 8.01 3.02 5.08
N LEU A 75 7.23 3.33 4.05
CA LEU A 75 7.00 2.47 2.88
C LEU A 75 8.17 2.48 1.87
N HIS A 76 9.20 3.32 2.08
CA HIS A 76 10.31 3.55 1.13
C HIS A 76 9.82 3.95 -0.28
N ILE A 77 8.76 4.77 -0.36
CA ILE A 77 8.28 5.32 -1.63
C ILE A 77 8.29 6.85 -1.59
N SER A 78 8.33 7.49 -2.75
CA SER A 78 8.22 8.94 -2.81
C SER A 78 6.81 9.39 -2.37
N GLN A 79 6.71 10.58 -1.77
CA GLN A 79 5.42 11.20 -1.47
C GLN A 79 4.53 11.30 -2.72
N ASP A 80 5.13 11.59 -3.87
CA ASP A 80 4.42 11.66 -5.14
C ASP A 80 3.80 10.32 -5.53
N LYS A 81 4.52 9.22 -5.29
CA LYS A 81 3.96 7.89 -5.50
C LYS A 81 2.85 7.58 -4.51
N LEU A 82 3.02 7.96 -3.23
CA LEU A 82 1.98 7.78 -2.21
C LEU A 82 0.69 8.54 -2.56
N PHE A 83 0.81 9.79 -3.04
CA PHE A 83 -0.33 10.58 -3.50
C PHE A 83 -1.07 9.89 -4.66
N GLU A 84 -0.32 9.33 -5.61
CA GLU A 84 -0.86 8.61 -6.76
C GLU A 84 -1.62 7.35 -6.32
N VAL A 85 -0.97 6.45 -5.57
CA VAL A 85 -1.53 5.12 -5.25
C VAL A 85 -2.70 5.21 -4.26
N LEU A 86 -2.68 6.17 -3.33
CA LEU A 86 -3.78 6.40 -2.38
C LEU A 86 -4.78 7.46 -2.86
N ARG A 87 -4.65 7.92 -4.12
CA ARG A 87 -5.50 8.97 -4.72
C ARG A 87 -5.67 10.20 -3.83
N LEU A 88 -4.59 10.64 -3.17
CA LEU A 88 -4.60 11.81 -2.29
C LEU A 88 -4.38 13.08 -3.12
N PRO A 89 -5.17 14.15 -2.92
CA PRO A 89 -4.99 15.39 -3.68
C PRO A 89 -3.69 16.10 -3.30
N LYS A 90 -2.63 15.93 -4.10
CA LYS A 90 -1.27 16.43 -3.83
C LYS A 90 -1.23 17.90 -3.40
N SER A 91 -1.89 18.80 -4.13
CA SER A 91 -1.91 20.24 -3.82
C SER A 91 -2.57 20.53 -2.46
N THR A 92 -3.70 19.88 -2.18
CA THR A 92 -4.43 20.01 -0.91
C THR A 92 -3.61 19.50 0.26
N ILE A 93 -3.00 18.31 0.15
CA ILE A 93 -2.18 17.74 1.23
C ILE A 93 -0.97 18.63 1.51
N LYS A 94 -0.26 19.09 0.47
CA LYS A 94 0.88 20.01 0.64
C LYS A 94 0.47 21.32 1.33
N ALA A 95 -0.67 21.89 0.96
CA ALA A 95 -1.20 23.07 1.62
C ALA A 95 -1.48 22.80 3.11
N ARG A 96 -2.09 21.67 3.45
CA ARG A 96 -2.35 21.27 4.85
C ARG A 96 -1.08 21.06 5.65
N ILE A 97 -0.06 20.41 5.08
CA ILE A 97 1.27 20.27 5.71
C ILE A 97 1.84 21.65 6.05
N SER A 98 1.86 22.58 5.08
CA SER A 98 2.42 23.92 5.30
C SER A 98 1.67 24.74 6.36
N LYS A 99 0.37 24.47 6.54
CA LYS A 99 -0.50 25.14 7.51
C LYS A 99 -0.65 24.37 8.82
N ASN A 100 0.06 23.25 8.97
CA ASN A 100 -0.05 22.33 10.11
C ASN A 100 -1.50 21.89 10.39
N GLN A 101 -2.26 21.60 9.34
CA GLN A 101 -3.67 21.20 9.42
C GLN A 101 -3.85 19.68 9.40
N SER A 102 -4.98 19.22 9.95
CA SER A 102 -5.38 17.82 9.91
C SER A 102 -5.86 17.40 8.52
N LEU A 103 -5.67 16.11 8.23
CA LEU A 103 -6.23 15.41 7.09
C LEU A 103 -7.76 15.36 7.17
N SER A 104 -8.41 15.21 6.02
CA SER A 104 -9.84 14.90 6.02
C SER A 104 -10.09 13.45 6.49
N PRO A 105 -11.31 13.10 6.94
CA PRO A 105 -11.63 11.74 7.34
C PRO A 105 -11.28 10.68 6.28
N THR A 106 -11.55 10.97 5.02
CA THR A 106 -11.23 10.06 3.91
C THR A 106 -9.72 9.93 3.68
N GLU A 107 -8.96 11.00 3.84
CA GLU A 107 -7.50 10.96 3.65
C GLU A 107 -6.82 10.19 4.79
N GLN A 108 -7.18 10.48 6.04
CA GLN A 108 -6.61 9.75 7.18
C GLN A 108 -6.96 8.26 7.12
N ASP A 109 -8.15 7.89 6.65
CA ASP A 109 -8.55 6.49 6.47
C ASP A 109 -7.64 5.76 5.48
N ARG A 110 -7.33 6.39 4.34
CA ARG A 110 -6.44 5.77 3.33
C ARG A 110 -5.01 5.63 3.83
N ILE A 111 -4.50 6.65 4.52
CA ILE A 111 -3.19 6.59 5.19
C ILE A 111 -3.17 5.49 6.24
N TYR A 112 -4.24 5.38 7.04
CA TYR A 112 -4.37 4.35 8.07
C TYR A 112 -4.42 2.93 7.47
N ARG A 113 -5.16 2.72 6.37
CA ARG A 113 -5.16 1.44 5.64
C ARG A 113 -3.75 1.06 5.19
N ALA A 114 -2.99 2.00 4.63
CA ALA A 114 -1.62 1.76 4.20
C ALA A 114 -0.70 1.33 5.36
N GLU A 115 -0.75 2.03 6.50
CA GLU A 115 0.00 1.64 7.69
C GLU A 115 -0.44 0.27 8.22
N LYS A 116 -1.75 0.02 8.29
CA LYS A 116 -2.29 -1.24 8.82
C LYS A 116 -1.89 -2.45 7.97
N VAL A 117 -1.97 -2.33 6.65
CA VAL A 117 -1.50 -3.38 5.73
C VAL A 117 0.01 -3.56 5.87
N PHE A 118 0.78 -2.48 5.99
CA PHE A 118 2.23 -2.61 6.16
C PHE A 118 2.60 -3.34 7.44
N MET A 119 1.98 -2.98 8.56
CA MET A 119 2.17 -3.68 9.84
C MET A 119 1.75 -5.14 9.76
N ARG A 120 0.65 -5.45 9.06
CA ARG A 120 0.23 -6.83 8.84
C ARG A 120 1.22 -7.60 7.95
N ALA A 121 1.73 -6.99 6.89
CA ALA A 121 2.72 -7.59 6.02
C ALA A 121 4.02 -7.88 6.79
N ILE A 122 4.50 -6.94 7.62
CA ILE A 122 5.65 -7.18 8.51
C ILE A 122 5.40 -8.37 9.42
N ALA A 123 4.19 -8.52 9.98
CA ALA A 123 3.86 -9.66 10.83
C ALA A 123 3.84 -10.99 10.06
N VAL A 124 3.45 -10.99 8.78
CA VAL A 124 3.41 -12.20 7.92
C VAL A 124 4.79 -12.58 7.41
N PHE A 125 5.59 -11.61 6.99
CA PHE A 125 6.91 -11.83 6.38
C PHE A 125 8.05 -11.81 7.40
N GLU A 126 7.78 -11.34 8.62
CA GLU A 126 8.75 -11.18 9.71
C GLU A 126 9.94 -10.23 9.37
N ASP A 127 9.90 -9.56 8.22
CA ASP A 127 10.90 -8.63 7.72
C ASP A 127 10.24 -7.41 7.04
N GLU A 128 10.76 -6.21 7.33
CA GLU A 128 10.21 -4.98 6.74
C GLU A 128 10.57 -4.81 5.26
N GLY A 129 11.75 -5.27 4.84
CA GLY A 129 12.17 -5.26 3.44
C GLY A 129 11.26 -6.12 2.58
N ASP A 130 11.03 -7.36 3.00
CA ASP A 130 10.11 -8.29 2.33
C ASP A 130 8.68 -7.76 2.31
N ALA A 131 8.22 -7.13 3.41
CA ALA A 131 6.91 -6.48 3.45
C ALA A 131 6.79 -5.34 2.43
N ARG A 132 7.81 -4.47 2.30
CA ARG A 132 7.83 -3.39 1.30
C ARG A 132 7.88 -3.94 -0.12
N ASP A 133 8.74 -4.93 -0.36
CA ASP A 133 8.88 -5.56 -1.67
C ASP A 133 7.57 -6.22 -2.10
N TRP A 134 6.89 -6.91 -1.18
CA TRP A 134 5.57 -7.50 -1.44
C TRP A 134 4.51 -6.43 -1.74
N LEU A 135 4.46 -5.36 -0.93
CA LEU A 135 3.53 -4.24 -1.09
C LEU A 135 3.68 -3.51 -2.44
N GLY A 136 4.91 -3.44 -2.97
CA GLY A 136 5.23 -2.82 -4.25
C GLY A 136 5.19 -3.77 -5.45
N SER A 137 5.01 -5.09 -5.24
CA SER A 137 5.04 -6.09 -6.30
C SER A 137 3.65 -6.37 -6.87
N ALA A 138 3.56 -6.57 -8.18
CA ALA A 138 2.33 -7.01 -8.83
C ALA A 138 2.00 -8.46 -8.44
N ILE A 139 0.79 -8.70 -7.92
CA ILE A 139 0.38 -10.01 -7.40
C ILE A 139 -0.74 -10.59 -8.28
N ARG A 140 -0.53 -11.81 -8.77
CA ARG A 140 -1.51 -12.49 -9.65
C ARG A 140 -2.88 -12.67 -9.00
N SER A 141 -2.94 -13.07 -7.72
CA SER A 141 -4.19 -13.23 -6.98
C SER A 141 -4.93 -11.91 -6.74
N LEU A 142 -4.25 -10.78 -6.89
CA LEU A 142 -4.82 -9.43 -6.84
C LEU A 142 -5.13 -8.87 -8.24
N GLY A 143 -5.28 -9.74 -9.25
CA GLY A 143 -5.54 -9.32 -10.63
C GLY A 143 -4.31 -8.72 -11.33
N GLY A 144 -3.11 -8.89 -10.80
CA GLY A 144 -1.88 -8.29 -11.32
C GLY A 144 -1.60 -6.87 -10.81
N GLU A 145 -2.42 -6.38 -9.87
CA GLU A 145 -2.19 -5.11 -9.19
C GLU A 145 -1.19 -5.25 -8.04
N THR A 146 -0.63 -4.11 -7.62
CA THR A 146 0.18 -4.04 -6.39
C THR A 146 -0.73 -3.92 -5.17
N PRO A 147 -0.39 -4.50 -4.01
CA PRO A 147 -1.17 -4.27 -2.80
C PRO A 147 -1.40 -2.79 -2.49
N LEU A 148 -0.36 -1.95 -2.64
CA LEU A 148 -0.48 -0.49 -2.37
C LEU A 148 -1.46 0.23 -3.29
N SER A 149 -1.58 -0.17 -4.56
CA SER A 149 -2.50 0.48 -5.52
C SER A 149 -3.97 0.19 -5.24
N LEU A 150 -4.27 -0.78 -4.37
CA LEU A 150 -5.63 -1.17 -4.00
C LEU A 150 -6.13 -0.51 -2.72
N LEU A 151 -5.26 0.17 -1.96
CA LEU A 151 -5.59 0.72 -0.64
C LEU A 151 -6.34 2.05 -0.68
N ASP A 152 -6.66 2.54 -1.88
CA ASP A 152 -7.51 3.71 -2.08
C ASP A 152 -8.99 3.42 -1.77
N THR A 153 -9.38 2.14 -1.70
CA THR A 153 -10.73 1.66 -1.41
C THR A 153 -10.76 0.65 -0.25
N GLU A 154 -11.91 0.54 0.42
CA GLU A 154 -12.10 -0.48 1.47
C GLU A 154 -12.06 -1.90 0.89
N ALA A 155 -12.73 -2.14 -0.23
CA ALA A 155 -12.77 -3.46 -0.87
C ALA A 155 -11.37 -3.94 -1.29
N GLY A 156 -10.52 -3.04 -1.79
CA GLY A 156 -9.14 -3.37 -2.11
C GLY A 156 -8.30 -3.66 -0.87
N TYR A 157 -8.52 -2.94 0.23
CA TYR A 157 -7.90 -3.23 1.52
C TYR A 157 -8.31 -4.61 2.07
N GLU A 158 -9.61 -4.96 2.04
CA GLU A 158 -10.09 -6.29 2.46
C GLU A 158 -9.42 -7.40 1.64
N LEU A 159 -9.40 -7.26 0.31
CA LEU A 159 -8.76 -8.22 -0.60
C LEU A 159 -7.27 -8.42 -0.29
N VAL A 160 -6.55 -7.34 0.03
CA VAL A 160 -5.13 -7.39 0.39
C VAL A 160 -4.92 -8.09 1.74
N MET A 161 -5.75 -7.80 2.75
CA MET A 161 -5.70 -8.43 4.06
C MET A 161 -6.03 -9.93 4.01
N ASP A 162 -7.01 -10.31 3.19
CA ASP A 162 -7.35 -11.71 2.93
C ASP A 162 -6.18 -12.44 2.27
N THR A 163 -5.52 -11.78 1.30
CA THR A 163 -4.33 -12.35 0.65
C THR A 163 -3.19 -12.56 1.64
N LEU A 164 -2.91 -11.59 2.51
CA LEU A 164 -1.91 -11.74 3.59
C LEU A 164 -2.26 -12.90 4.53
N SER A 165 -3.54 -13.06 4.85
CA SER A 165 -4.00 -14.16 5.71
C SER A 165 -3.82 -15.52 5.04
N ARG A 166 -4.11 -15.64 3.73
CA ARG A 166 -3.85 -16.86 2.96
C ARG A 166 -2.37 -17.21 2.91
N ILE A 167 -1.50 -16.20 2.76
CA ILE A 167 -0.04 -16.36 2.78
C ILE A 167 0.40 -16.93 4.13
N GLU A 168 -0.07 -16.35 5.24
CA GLU A 168 0.26 -16.81 6.60
C GLU A 168 -0.14 -18.28 6.83
N PHE A 169 -1.32 -18.68 6.38
CA PHE A 169 -1.81 -20.06 6.57
C PHE A 169 -1.37 -21.04 5.47
N GLY A 170 -0.60 -20.58 4.46
CA GLY A 170 -0.14 -21.40 3.34
C GLY A 170 -1.29 -21.93 2.47
N VAL A 171 -2.42 -21.24 2.43
CA VAL A 171 -3.57 -21.59 1.59
C VAL A 171 -3.35 -21.00 0.20
N TYR A 172 -2.80 -21.81 -0.70
CA TYR A 172 -2.67 -21.46 -2.11
C TYR A 172 -4.02 -21.61 -2.83
N ALA A 173 -4.41 -20.62 -3.63
CA ALA A 173 -5.47 -20.70 -4.64
C ALA A 173 -4.85 -20.59 -6.03
#